data_AF-A0A968YYJ9-F1
#
_entry.id   AF-A0A968YYJ9-F1
#
_cell.length_a   1.000
_cell.length_b   1.000
_cell.length_c   1.000
_cell.angle_alpha   90.00
_cell.angle_beta   90.00
_cell.angle_gamma   90.00
#
_symmetry.space_group_name_H-M   'P 1'
#
loop_
_entity.id
_entity.type
_entity.pdbx_description
1 polymer ?
#
loop_
_entity_poly.entity_id
_entity_poly.type
_entity_poly.pdbx_seq_one_letter_code
_entity_poly.pdbx_strand_id
1 'polypeptide(L)' 'MSEELPQFRYHPAPLVTGMVEPSLVLCGCCQQVRGFIYVGPVYGEQDLQES' A
#
# COMPACT_ATOMS: atom_id res chain seq x y z
N MET A 1 13.53 -12.78 -0.05
CA MET A 1 13.92 -11.75 -1.02
C MET A 1 12.73 -10.82 -1.14
N SER A 2 12.87 -9.54 -0.78
CA SER A 2 11.83 -8.53 -1.00
C SER A 2 11.79 -8.18 -2.49
N GLU A 3 10.62 -8.22 -3.11
CA GLU A 3 10.45 -7.74 -4.49
C GLU A 3 10.75 -6.23 -4.54
N GLU A 4 11.32 -5.72 -5.63
CA GLU A 4 11.60 -4.29 -5.76
C GLU A 4 10.29 -3.49 -5.82
N LEU A 5 10.25 -2.35 -5.13
CA LEU A 5 9.07 -1.48 -5.13
C LEU A 5 8.87 -0.90 -6.55
N PRO A 6 7.67 -1.03 -7.15
CA PRO A 6 7.42 -0.51 -8.48
C PRO A 6 7.50 1.02 -8.51
N GLN A 7 7.80 1.58 -9.68
CA GLN A 7 7.77 3.02 -9.89
C GLN A 7 6.32 3.48 -10.12
N PHE A 8 5.85 4.39 -9.27
CA PHE A 8 4.52 4.99 -9.40
C PHE A 8 4.61 6.32 -10.13
N ARG A 9 4.08 6.38 -11.37
CA ARG A 9 4.10 7.60 -12.21
C ARG A 9 3.54 8.84 -11.51
N TYR A 10 2.47 8.67 -10.73
CA TYR A 10 1.75 9.78 -10.08
C TYR A 10 2.10 9.94 -8.60
N HIS A 11 2.95 9.08 -8.06
CA HIS A 11 3.41 9.16 -6.69
C HIS A 11 4.90 8.77 -6.61
N PRO A 12 5.82 9.63 -7.09
CA PRO A 12 7.21 9.23 -7.35
C PRO A 12 8.04 8.86 -6.11
N ALA A 13 7.60 9.22 -4.89
CA ALA A 13 8.33 8.96 -3.66
C ALA A 13 7.40 8.47 -2.52
N PRO A 14 6.78 7.29 -2.65
CA PRO A 14 5.75 6.82 -1.71
C PRO A 14 6.31 6.39 -0.36
N LEU A 15 7.58 5.99 -0.31
CA LEU A 15 8.29 5.71 0.93
C LEU A 15 8.59 7.01 1.72
N VAL A 16 8.83 8.12 1.02
CA VAL A 16 9.16 9.41 1.65
C VAL A 16 7.92 10.05 2.25
N THR A 17 6.78 9.93 1.59
CA THR A 17 5.50 10.41 2.12
C THR A 17 4.91 9.51 3.20
N GLY A 18 5.51 8.33 3.45
CA GLY A 18 5.00 7.35 4.40
C GLY A 18 3.71 6.67 3.95
N MET A 19 3.35 6.76 2.68
CA MET A 19 2.14 6.10 2.14
C MET A 19 2.38 4.61 1.88
N VAL A 20 3.64 4.20 1.74
CA VAL A 20 4.06 2.80 1.61
C VAL A 20 5.19 2.53 2.59
N GLU A 21 5.19 1.34 3.20
CA GLU A 21 6.20 0.91 4.16
C GLU A 21 6.68 -0.52 3.86
N PRO A 22 7.94 -0.88 4.22
CA PRO A 22 8.39 -2.26 4.19
C PRO A 22 7.52 -3.15 5.08
N SER A 23 7.16 -4.34 4.60
CA SER A 23 6.27 -5.24 5.33
C SER A 23 6.50 -6.70 4.99
N LEU A 24 6.34 -7.54 6.00
CA LEU A 24 6.39 -9.00 5.90
C LEU A 24 5.00 -9.65 6.02
N VAL A 25 3.93 -8.85 5.92
CA VAL A 25 2.55 -9.36 5.98
C VAL A 25 2.31 -10.35 4.84
N LEU A 26 1.71 -11.50 5.19
CA LEU A 26 1.28 -12.51 4.23
C LEU A 26 -0.01 -12.06 3.53
N CYS A 27 -0.05 -12.15 2.21
CA CYS A 27 -1.28 -11.95 1.46
C CYS A 27 -2.33 -12.99 1.87
N GLY A 28 -3.51 -12.55 2.30
CA GLY A 28 -4.61 -13.45 2.68
C GLY A 28 -5.12 -14.34 1.53
N CYS A 29 -4.87 -13.96 0.27
CA CYS A 29 -5.31 -14.73 -0.89
C CYS A 29 -4.30 -15.82 -1.31
N CYS A 30 -3.00 -15.50 -1.36
CA CYS A 30 -1.98 -16.39 -1.92
C CYS A 30 -0.84 -16.76 -0.95
N GLN A 31 -0.88 -16.25 0.28
CA GLN A 31 0.09 -16.53 1.35
C GLN A 31 1.54 -16.20 0.99
N GLN A 32 1.74 -15.20 0.12
CA GLN A 32 3.06 -14.69 -0.25
C GLN A 32 3.36 -13.36 0.45
N VAL A 33 4.63 -13.15 0.77
CA VAL A 33 5.16 -11.85 1.23
C VAL A 33 5.62 -11.05 0.00
N ARG A 34 5.15 -9.81 -0.12
CA ARG A 34 5.56 -8.89 -1.20
C ARG A 34 6.77 -8.02 -0.84
N GLY A 35 6.94 -7.72 0.45
CA GLY A 35 8.03 -6.88 0.95
C GLY A 35 7.63 -5.43 1.25
N PHE A 36 6.49 -4.96 0.74
CA PHE A 36 5.93 -3.62 1.00
C PHE A 36 4.42 -3.68 1.16
N ILE A 37 3.85 -2.71 1.89
CA ILE A 37 2.41 -2.52 2.06
C ILE A 37 2.05 -1.03 1.96
N TYR A 38 0.89 -0.72 1.39
CA TYR A 38 0.33 0.62 1.41
C TYR A 38 -0.37 0.85 2.77
N VAL A 39 -0.04 1.96 3.43
CA VAL A 39 -0.56 2.33 4.76
C VAL A 39 -1.30 3.67 4.76
N GLY A 40 -1.46 4.27 3.58
CA GLY A 40 -2.25 5.49 3.43
C GLY A 40 -3.75 5.26 3.64
N PRO A 41 -4.53 6.34 3.72
CA PRO A 41 -5.98 6.25 3.85
C PRO A 41 -6.60 5.58 2.61
N VAL A 42 -7.65 4.82 2.85
CA VAL A 42 -8.50 4.22 1.82
C VAL A 42 -9.90 4.76 2.07
N TYR A 43 -10.46 5.43 1.07
CA TYR A 43 -11.83 5.95 1.11
C TYR A 43 -12.72 5.10 0.22
N GLY A 44 -13.78 4.54 0.78
CA GLY A 44 -14.83 3.80 0.07
C GLY A 44 -16.17 4.51 0.17
N GLU A 45 -17.19 3.95 -0.49
CA GLU A 45 -18.57 4.47 -0.45
C GLU A 45 -19.11 4.58 0.99
N GLN A 46 -18.65 3.70 1.88
CA GLN A 46 -19.04 3.67 3.29
C GLN A 46 -18.53 4.88 4.09
N ASP A 47 -17.52 5.60 3.59
CA ASP A 47 -16.94 6.78 4.24
C ASP A 47 -17.64 8.09 3.82
N LEU A 48 -18.57 8.02 2.86
CA LEU A 48 -19.33 9.19 2.39
C LEU A 48 -20.35 9.61 3.47
N GLN A 49 -20.34 10.88 3.85
CA GLN A 49 -21.37 11.46 4.71
C GLN A 49 -22.59 11.86 3.87
N GLU A 50 -23.79 11.43 4.27
CA GLU A 50 -25.02 11.95 3.71
C GLU A 50 -25.21 13.41 4.17
N SER A 51 -25.42 14.29 3.20
CA SER A 51 -25.56 15.75 3.38
C SER A 51 -26.96 16.17 3.76
#